data_AF-A0A443K8X3-F1
#
_entry.id   AF-A0A443K8X3-F1
#
_cell.length_a   1.000
_cell.length_b   1.000
_cell.length_c   1.000
_cell.angle_alpha   90.00
_cell.angle_beta   90.00
_cell.angle_gamma   90.00
#
_symmetry.space_group_name_H-M   'P 1'
#
loop_
_entity.id
_entity.type
_entity.pdbx_description
1 polymer ?
#
loop_
_entity_poly.entity_id
_entity_poly.type
_entity_poly.pdbx_seq_one_letter_code
_entity_poly.pdbx_strand_id
1 'polypeptide(L)'
;MTDPDVSPGQSHESRRAALFRILPGQLPPAGGTLRVTDGGEHPFSVIVPRVFIDHLTAGRANADSLFQGEFRECQELHGGILRKRVFLTGAVAVTGVAGGVR
;
A
#
# COMPACT_ATOMS: atom_id res chain seq x y z
N MET A 1 -34.93 5.78 29.45
CA MET A 1 -33.93 6.63 28.78
C MET A 1 -32.91 5.67 28.25
N THR A 2 -32.99 5.32 26.97
CA THR A 2 -32.15 4.27 26.38
C THR A 2 -30.79 4.90 26.09
N ASP A 3 -29.75 4.43 26.79
CA ASP A 3 -28.37 4.70 26.41
C ASP A 3 -28.21 4.30 24.94
N PRO A 4 -27.63 5.15 24.06
CA PRO A 4 -27.25 4.69 22.74
C PRO A 4 -26.17 3.62 22.96
N ASP A 5 -26.54 2.38 22.71
CA ASP A 5 -25.62 1.25 22.61
C ASP A 5 -24.62 1.58 21.49
N VAL A 6 -23.53 2.26 21.87
CA VAL A 6 -22.39 2.51 20.99
C VAL A 6 -21.73 1.16 20.86
N SER A 7 -22.22 0.34 19.92
CA SER A 7 -21.50 -0.84 19.48
C SER A 7 -20.08 -0.39 19.14
N PRO A 8 -19.05 -0.88 19.86
CA PRO A 8 -17.68 -0.51 19.56
C PRO A 8 -17.44 -0.84 18.09
N GLY A 9 -17.00 0.17 17.32
CA GLY A 9 -16.79 0.02 15.89
C GLY A 9 -15.94 -1.22 15.63
N GLN A 10 -16.50 -2.20 14.92
CA GLN A 10 -15.78 -3.42 14.60
C GLN A 10 -14.59 -3.04 13.72
N SER A 11 -13.39 -3.37 14.20
CA SER A 11 -12.14 -3.20 13.47
C SER A 11 -11.69 -4.56 12.97
N HIS A 12 -11.49 -4.68 11.66
CA HIS A 12 -10.94 -5.88 11.05
C HIS A 12 -9.58 -5.55 10.44
N GLU A 13 -8.55 -6.28 10.87
CA GLU A 13 -7.20 -6.20 10.31
C GLU A 13 -6.91 -7.45 9.50
N SER A 14 -6.40 -7.27 8.28
CA SER A 14 -5.87 -8.36 7.47
C SER A 14 -4.50 -8.00 6.92
N ARG A 15 -3.61 -8.99 6.82
CA ARG A 15 -2.31 -8.85 6.17
C ARG A 15 -2.34 -9.56 4.82
N ARG A 16 -1.79 -8.92 3.79
CA ARG A 16 -1.61 -9.51 2.46
C ARG A 16 -0.20 -9.20 1.95
N ALA A 17 0.37 -10.15 1.22
CA ALA A 17 1.54 -9.89 0.39
C ALA A 17 1.07 -9.79 -1.06
N ALA A 18 1.58 -8.80 -1.80
CA ALA A 18 1.24 -8.62 -3.20
C ALA A 18 2.41 -8.04 -3.98
N LEU A 19 2.51 -8.38 -5.26
CA LEU A 19 3.45 -7.76 -6.18
C LEU A 19 2.87 -6.44 -6.66
N PHE A 20 3.65 -5.36 -6.62
CA PHE A 20 3.17 -4.08 -7.09
C PHE A 20 4.22 -3.28 -7.85
N ARG A 21 3.74 -2.41 -8.72
CA ARG A 21 4.56 -1.44 -9.46
C ARG A 21 4.13 -0.02 -9.12
N ILE A 22 5.08 0.89 -9.18
CA ILE A 22 4.87 2.33 -8.95
C ILE A 22 4.87 2.98 -10.33
N LEU A 23 3.76 3.56 -10.78
CA LEU A 23 3.79 4.15 -12.12
C LEU A 23 4.65 5.43 -12.12
N PRO A 24 5.39 5.71 -13.22
CA PRO A 24 6.13 6.95 -13.36
C PRO A 24 5.26 8.18 -13.07
N GLY A 25 5.80 9.14 -12.31
CA GLY A 25 5.08 10.35 -11.93
C GLY A 25 4.06 10.19 -10.80
N GLN A 26 3.91 8.99 -10.21
CA GLN A 26 2.97 8.76 -9.09
C GLN A 26 3.61 8.83 -7.70
N LEU A 27 4.85 9.28 -7.56
CA LEU A 27 5.49 9.44 -6.25
C LEU A 27 4.71 10.48 -5.42
N PRO A 28 4.04 10.08 -4.32
CA PRO A 28 3.36 11.03 -3.48
C PRO A 28 4.38 11.84 -2.66
N PRO A 29 4.00 13.02 -2.14
CA PRO A 29 4.76 13.71 -1.11
C PRO A 29 4.96 12.79 0.12
N ALA A 30 6.03 13.03 0.89
CA ALA A 30 6.39 12.23 2.05
C ALA A 30 5.20 11.96 2.99
N GLY A 31 4.90 10.68 3.25
CA GLY A 31 3.77 10.25 4.09
C GLY A 31 2.40 10.26 3.39
N GLY A 32 2.36 10.47 2.08
CA GLY A 32 1.14 10.48 1.28
C GLY A 32 0.63 9.09 0.89
N THR A 33 -0.38 9.08 0.03
CA THR A 33 -0.98 7.87 -0.53
C THR A 33 -0.42 7.60 -1.92
N LEU A 34 0.07 6.39 -2.15
CA LEU A 34 0.53 5.93 -3.45
C LEU A 34 -0.55 5.05 -4.09
N ARG A 35 -0.82 5.24 -5.38
CA ARG A 35 -1.66 4.31 -6.14
C ARG A 35 -0.77 3.18 -6.67
N VAL A 36 -1.08 1.95 -6.30
CA VAL A 36 -0.31 0.76 -6.70
C VAL A 36 -1.21 -0.20 -7.45
N THR A 37 -0.64 -1.01 -8.33
CA THR A 37 -1.36 -2.06 -9.08
C THR A 37 -0.86 -3.42 -8.63
N ASP A 38 -1.76 -4.34 -8.28
CA ASP A 38 -1.42 -5.73 -7.97
C ASP A 38 -1.26 -6.53 -9.26
N GLY A 39 -0.04 -6.62 -9.79
CA GLY A 39 0.26 -7.44 -10.98
C GLY A 39 -0.54 -7.16 -12.26
N GLY A 40 -1.38 -6.12 -12.31
CA GLY A 40 -2.21 -5.74 -13.46
C GLY A 40 -3.73 -5.82 -13.24
N GLU A 41 -4.21 -6.38 -12.13
CA GLU A 41 -5.65 -6.69 -12.02
C GLU A 41 -6.48 -5.51 -11.48
N HIS A 42 -6.10 -4.89 -10.35
CA HIS A 42 -6.84 -3.76 -9.79
C HIS A 42 -5.95 -2.76 -9.05
N PRO A 43 -5.95 -1.45 -9.43
CA PRO A 43 -5.23 -0.44 -8.69
C PRO A 43 -5.90 -0.12 -7.35
N PHE A 44 -5.12 -0.02 -6.28
CA PHE A 44 -5.57 0.40 -4.96
C PHE A 44 -4.65 1.45 -4.35
N SER A 45 -5.18 2.24 -3.42
CA SER A 45 -4.42 3.30 -2.73
C SER A 45 -3.80 2.77 -1.45
N VAL A 46 -2.51 3.04 -1.27
CA VAL A 46 -1.71 2.58 -0.14
C VAL A 46 -1.05 3.76 0.54
N ILE A 47 -1.16 3.80 1.86
CA ILE A 47 -0.42 4.74 2.70
C ILE A 47 1.00 4.19 2.82
N VAL A 48 1.96 4.95 2.28
CA VAL A 48 3.36 4.53 2.22
C VAL A 48 4.16 5.23 3.33
N PRO A 49 5.06 4.52 4.02
CA PRO A 49 5.89 5.13 5.04
C PRO A 49 6.91 6.06 4.39
N ARG A 50 7.22 7.19 5.05
CA ARG A 50 8.17 8.20 4.55
C ARG A 50 9.51 7.60 4.13
N VAL A 51 10.05 6.68 4.94
CA VAL A 51 11.32 5.99 4.65
C VAL A 51 11.31 5.27 3.30
N PHE A 52 10.18 4.68 2.91
CA PHE A 52 10.06 4.03 1.60
C PHE A 52 10.13 5.05 0.47
N ILE A 53 9.43 6.19 0.59
CA ILE A 53 9.51 7.28 -0.39
C ILE A 53 10.94 7.82 -0.49
N ASP A 54 11.62 8.01 0.64
CA ASP A 54 13.01 8.49 0.67
C ASP A 54 13.97 7.50 -0.05
N HIS A 55 13.71 6.20 0.06
CA HIS A 55 14.47 5.19 -0.71
C HIS A 55 14.19 5.25 -2.22
N LEU A 56 12.94 5.50 -2.63
CA LEU A 56 12.59 5.68 -4.04
C LEU A 56 13.23 6.94 -4.62
N THR A 57 13.13 8.08 -3.93
CA THR A 57 13.66 9.36 -4.39
C THR A 57 15.19 9.41 -4.42
N ALA A 58 15.85 8.65 -3.54
CA ALA A 58 17.30 8.46 -3.58
C ALA A 58 17.79 7.60 -4.77
N GLY A 59 16.89 7.19 -5.68
CA GLY A 59 17.24 6.38 -6.85
C GLY A 59 17.63 4.93 -6.52
N ARG A 60 17.36 4.47 -5.28
CA ARG A 60 17.67 3.10 -4.87
C ARG A 60 16.68 2.07 -5.41
N ALA A 61 15.54 2.53 -5.91
CA ALA A 61 14.64 1.75 -6.74
C ALA A 61 13.98 2.65 -7.79
N ASN A 62 13.84 2.14 -9.01
CA ASN A 62 13.24 2.89 -10.10
C ASN A 62 11.70 2.84 -9.98
N ALA A 63 10.99 3.83 -10.51
CA ALA A 63 9.52 3.79 -10.52
C ALA A 63 9.02 2.51 -11.21
N ASP A 64 9.68 2.11 -12.31
CA ASP A 64 9.35 0.88 -13.03
C ASP A 64 9.70 -0.43 -12.31
N SER A 65 10.36 -0.36 -11.15
CA SER A 65 10.70 -1.55 -10.37
C SER A 65 9.44 -2.28 -9.89
N LEU A 66 9.50 -3.61 -9.97
CA LEU A 66 8.52 -4.49 -9.33
C LEU A 66 8.91 -4.66 -7.87
N PHE A 67 7.96 -4.57 -6.96
CA PHE A 67 8.18 -4.77 -5.54
C PHE A 67 7.30 -5.90 -5.03
N GLN A 68 7.83 -6.70 -4.12
CA GLN A 68 7.04 -7.56 -3.26
C GLN A 68 6.72 -6.78 -2.00
N GLY A 69 5.46 -6.36 -1.89
CA GLY A 69 4.96 -5.56 -0.77
C GLY A 69 4.24 -6.41 0.26
N GLU A 70 4.40 -6.03 1.53
CA GLU A 70 3.57 -6.45 2.64
C GLU A 70 2.62 -5.31 2.99
N PHE A 71 1.34 -5.63 3.05
CA PHE A 71 0.28 -4.66 3.30
C PHE A 71 -0.56 -5.06 4.51
N ARG A 72 -0.85 -4.07 5.34
CA ARG A 72 -1.86 -4.18 6.39
C ARG A 72 -3.10 -3.42 5.96
N GLU A 73 -4.20 -4.14 5.79
CA GLU A 73 -5.51 -3.54 5.55
C GLU A 73 -6.26 -3.41 6.88
N CYS A 74 -6.66 -2.19 7.22
CA CYS A 74 -7.50 -1.89 8.37
C CYS A 74 -8.88 -1.46 7.86
N GLN A 75 -9.92 -2.12 8.34
CA GLN A 75 -11.30 -1.77 8.06
C GLN A 75 -12.00 -1.40 9.36
N GLU A 76 -12.60 -0.22 9.40
CA GLU A 76 -13.31 0.31 10.57
C GLU A 76 -14.75 0.63 10.18
N LEU A 77 -15.71 0.08 10.92
CA LEU A 77 -17.12 0.43 10.78
C LEU A 77 -17.49 1.53 11.77
N HIS A 78 -17.72 2.75 11.29
CA HIS A 78 -18.13 3.89 12.12
C HIS A 78 -19.48 4.44 11.65
N GLY A 79 -20.52 4.31 12.48
CA GLY A 79 -21.86 4.83 12.18
C GLY A 79 -22.46 4.27 10.88
N GLY A 80 -22.22 2.99 10.58
CA GLY A 80 -22.66 2.33 9.33
C GLY A 80 -21.78 2.60 8.11
N ILE A 81 -20.73 3.42 8.22
CA ILE A 81 -19.78 3.70 7.15
C ILE A 81 -18.54 2.81 7.33
N LEU A 82 -18.25 1.97 6.33
CA LEU A 82 -17.03 1.18 6.27
C LEU A 82 -15.88 2.06 5.74
N ARG A 83 -14.85 2.27 6.57
CA ARG A 83 -13.61 2.96 6.19
C ARG A 83 -12.50 1.93 6.01
N LYS A 84 -11.94 1.85 4.81
CA LYS A 84 -10.80 0.99 4.50
C LYS A 84 -9.52 1.82 4.35
N ARG A 85 -8.45 1.41 5.02
CA ARG A 85 -7.10 1.96 4.87
C ARG A 85 -6.12 0.83 4.62
N VAL A 86 -5.20 1.00 3.67
CA VAL A 86 -4.15 0.03 3.36
C VAL A 86 -2.81 0.68 3.63
N PHE A 87 -1.98 0.05 4.44
CA PHE A 87 -0.65 0.53 4.81
C PHE A 87 0.41 -0.39 4.20
N LEU A 88 1.42 0.18 3.56
CA LEU A 88 2.63 -0.56 3.21
C LEU A 88 3.46 -0.73 4.47
N THR A 89 3.65 -1.97 4.92
CA THR A 89 4.44 -2.29 6.12
C THR A 89 5.85 -2.74 5.78
N GLY A 90 6.06 -3.26 4.57
CA GLY A 90 7.37 -3.65 4.05
C GLY A 90 7.33 -3.73 2.53
N ALA A 91 8.46 -3.47 1.87
CA ALA A 91 8.60 -3.67 0.43
C ALA A 91 10.03 -4.04 0.09
N VAL A 92 10.19 -5.09 -0.71
CA VAL A 92 11.48 -5.52 -1.27
C VAL A 92 11.40 -5.37 -2.78
N ALA A 93 12.39 -4.70 -3.38
CA ALA A 93 12.50 -4.65 -4.84
C ALA A 93 12.76 -6.07 -5.37
N VAL A 94 11.89 -6.55 -6.25
CA VAL A 94 12.08 -7.81 -6.96
C VAL A 94 12.90 -7.48 -8.18
N THR A 95 14.20 -7.77 -8.13
CA THR A 95 15.06 -7.76 -9.30
C THR A 95 14.60 -8.87 -10.24
N GLY A 96 13.73 -8.53 -11.18
CA GLY A 96 13.64 -9.30 -12.41
C GLY A 96 15.00 -9.19 -13.09
N VAL A 97 15.67 -10.32 -13.26
CA VAL A 97 16.73 -10.47 -14.26
C VAL A 97 16.13 -9.94 -15.56
N ALA A 98 16.48 -8.72 -15.96
CA ALA A 98 16.42 -8.36 -17.37
C ALA A 98 17.27 -9.43 -18.05
N GLY A 99 16.63 -10.24 -18.88
CA GLY A 99 17.16 -11.50 -19.39
C GLY A 99 18.64 -11.40 -19.76
N GLY A 100 19.38 -12.45 -19.43
CA GLY A 100 20.58 -12.76 -20.21
C GLY A 100 20.23 -12.68 -21.69
N VAL A 101 20.96 -11.84 -22.41
CA VAL A 101 21.60 -12.07 -23.72
C VAL A 101 22.34 -10.76 -24.01
N ARG A 102 23.65 -10.77 -23.77
CA ARG A 102 24.67 -10.67 -24.82
C ARG A 102 26.00 -11.18 -24.27
#